data_AF-A0A8T6RZZ8-F1
#
_entry.id   AF-A0A8T6RZZ8-F1
#
_cell.length_a   1.000
_cell.length_b   1.000
_cell.length_c   1.000
_cell.angle_alpha   90.00
_cell.angle_beta   90.00
_cell.angle_gamma   90.00
#
_symmetry.space_group_name_H-M   'P 1'
#
loop_
_entity.id
_entity.type
_entity.pdbx_description
1 polymer ?
#
loop_
_entity_poly.entity_id
_entity_poly.type
_entity_poly.pdbx_seq_one_letter_code
_entity_poly.pdbx_strand_id
1 'polypeptide(L)' 'MTACVMCGQCQSACPSDIPLVEIYAGINRRIQDLFDYQSGRDLEEAPPFTCFAETEGFQVGSD' A
#
# COMPACT_ATOMS: atom_id res chain seq x y z
N MET A 1 -1.04 -0.30 -3.10
CA MET A 1 -2.07 0.46 -2.36
C MET A 1 -1.58 1.80 -1.82
N THR A 2 -0.27 2.04 -1.81
CA THR A 2 0.37 3.32 -1.49
C THR A 2 -0.13 4.51 -2.31
N ALA A 3 -0.70 4.26 -3.49
CA ALA A 3 -1.34 5.25 -4.36
C ALA A 3 -2.86 5.46 -4.12
N CYS A 4 -3.49 4.71 -3.21
CA CYS A 4 -4.93 4.87 -2.94
C CYS A 4 -5.19 6.22 -2.25
N VAL A 5 -6.01 7.07 -2.90
CA VAL A 5 -6.38 8.42 -2.40
C VAL A 5 -7.73 8.43 -1.66
N MET A 6 -8.25 7.25 -1.29
CA MET A 6 -9.53 7.10 -0.57
C MET A 6 -10.74 7.71 -1.30
N CYS A 7 -10.77 7.66 -2.64
CA CYS A 7 -11.89 8.21 -3.43
C CYS A 7 -13.20 7.39 -3.38
N GLY A 8 -13.17 6.16 -2.84
CA GLY A 8 -14.37 5.32 -2.68
C GLY A 8 -14.92 4.68 -3.96
N GLN A 9 -14.35 4.96 -5.14
CA GLN A 9 -14.84 4.46 -6.41
C GLN A 9 -14.83 2.92 -6.50
N CYS A 10 -13.81 2.27 -5.91
CA CYS A 10 -13.76 0.81 -5.87
C CYS A 10 -14.91 0.19 -5.06
N GLN A 11 -15.27 0.78 -3.93
CA GLN A 11 -16.39 0.33 -3.10
C GLN A 11 -17.73 0.59 -3.80
N SER A 12 -17.91 1.79 -4.37
CA SER A 12 -19.12 2.14 -5.11
C SER A 12 -19.37 1.25 -6.32
N ALA A 13 -18.30 0.74 -6.95
CA ALA A 13 -18.39 -0.15 -8.10
C ALA A 13 -18.48 -1.64 -7.70
N CYS A 14 -18.35 -1.98 -6.41
CA CYS A 14 -18.30 -3.37 -5.97
C CYS A 14 -19.69 -4.01 -6.00
N PRO A 15 -19.93 -5.06 -6.80
CA PRO A 15 -21.24 -5.72 -6.90
C PRO A 15 -21.59 -6.58 -5.68
N SER A 16 -20.64 -6.77 -4.76
CA SER A 16 -20.78 -7.60 -3.56
C SER A 16 -20.80 -6.79 -2.27
N ASP A 17 -20.91 -5.46 -2.37
CA ASP A 17 -21.00 -4.53 -1.23
C ASP A 17 -19.86 -4.69 -0.20
N ILE A 18 -18.66 -5.05 -0.67
CA ILE A 18 -17.49 -5.20 0.20
C ILE A 18 -17.04 -3.81 0.69
N PRO A 19 -16.75 -3.62 2.00
CA PRO A 19 -16.28 -2.35 2.55
C PRO A 19 -14.80 -2.09 2.23
N LEU A 20 -14.49 -1.94 0.93
CA LEU A 20 -13.11 -1.86 0.42
C LEU A 20 -12.36 -0.65 0.98
N VAL A 21 -13.02 0.48 1.22
CA VAL A 21 -12.34 1.69 1.73
C VAL A 21 -11.76 1.45 3.12
N GLU A 22 -12.51 0.82 4.02
CA GLU A 22 -12.06 0.52 5.40
C GLU A 22 -10.92 -0.50 5.40
N ILE A 23 -11.08 -1.57 4.60
CA ILE A 23 -10.04 -2.60 4.44
C ILE A 23 -8.74 -1.95 3.95
N TYR A 24 -8.84 -1.08 2.95
CA TYR A 24 -7.68 -0.42 2.35
C TYR A 24 -7.06 0.64 3.26
N ALA A 25 -7.85 1.33 4.10
CA ALA A 25 -7.32 2.22 5.12
C ALA A 25 -6.42 1.45 6.11
N GLY A 26 -6.86 0.27 6.56
CA GLY A 26 -6.07 -0.58 7.46
C GLY A 26 -4.79 -1.10 6.83
N ILE A 27 -4.87 -1.57 5.57
CA ILE A 27 -3.70 -2.05 4.83
C ILE A 27 -2.70 -0.91 4.58
N ASN A 28 -3.17 0.27 4.17
CA ASN A 28 -2.30 1.42 3.92
C ASN A 28 -1.55 1.85 5.18
N ARG A 29 -2.21 1.87 6.33
CA ARG A 29 -1.54 2.18 7.60
C ARG A 29 -0.39 1.21 7.86
N ARG A 30 -0.65 -0.10 7.71
CA ARG A 30 0.38 -1.13 7.92
C ARG A 30 1.55 -0.99 6.94
N ILE A 31 1.28 -0.67 5.68
CA ILE A 31 2.35 -0.47 4.68
C ILE A 31 3.18 0.77 5.03
N GLN A 32 2.54 1.88 5.42
CA GLN A 32 3.25 3.09 5.85
C GLN A 32 4.13 2.81 7.07
N ASP A 33 3.60 2.10 8.07
CA ASP A 33 4.36 1.73 9.28
C ASP A 33 5.53 0.78 8.97
N LEU A 34 5.33 -0.21 8.09
CA LEU A 34 6.33 -1.23 7.79
C LEU A 34 7.52 -0.69 6.99
N PHE A 35 7.27 0.26 6.10
CA PHE A 35 8.28 0.83 5.21
C PHE A 35 8.70 2.24 5.59
N ASP A 36 8.24 2.76 6.73
CA ASP A 36 8.38 4.17 7.12
C ASP A 36 8.05 5.13 5.95
N TYR A 37 6.94 4.85 5.26
CA TYR A 37 6.56 5.56 4.05
C TYR A 37 5.48 6.61 4.35
N GLN A 38 5.65 7.83 3.82
CA GLN A 38 4.61 8.86 3.81
C GLN A 38 4.46 9.44 2.41
N SER A 39 3.24 9.37 1.85
CA SER A 39 2.97 9.85 0.49
C SER A 39 3.31 11.33 0.32
N GLY A 40 4.10 11.63 -0.71
CA GLY A 40 4.46 12.99 -1.09
C GLY A 40 5.47 13.67 -0.17
N ARG A 41 6.14 12.96 0.75
CA ARG A 41 7.20 13.52 1.59
C ARG A 41 8.47 13.85 0.79
N ASP A 42 8.74 13.07 -0.26
CA ASP A 42 9.82 13.22 -1.21
C ASP A 42 9.31 12.78 -2.60
N LEU A 43 9.68 13.51 -3.65
CA LEU A 43 9.29 13.21 -5.03
C LEU A 43 10.22 12.17 -5.67
N GLU A 44 11.44 12.04 -5.16
CA GLU A 44 12.44 11.09 -5.66
C GLU A 44 12.35 9.74 -4.92
N GLU A 45 11.65 9.69 -3.78
CA GLU A 45 11.36 8.46 -3.07
C GLU A 45 10.29 7.65 -3.82
N ALA A 46 10.66 6.48 -4.30
CA ALA A 46 9.72 5.56 -4.92
C ALA A 46 8.72 5.01 -3.88
N PRO A 47 7.41 4.92 -4.19
CA PRO A 47 6.45 4.29 -3.28
C PRO A 47 6.79 2.81 -3.03
N PRO A 48 6.45 2.26 -1.86
CA PRO A 48 6.67 0.84 -1.57
C PRO A 48 6.07 -0.08 -2.64
N PHE A 49 6.79 -1.16 -2.95
CA PHE A 49 6.46 -2.16 -3.98
C PHE A 49 6.49 -1.69 -5.43
N THR A 50 6.96 -0.47 -5.71
CA THR A 50 7.14 0.01 -7.10
C THR A 50 8.55 -0.21 -7.63
N CYS A 51 9.52 -0.41 -6.73
CA CYS A 51 10.89 -0.83 -7.03
C CYS A 51 11.35 -1.86 -5.99
N PHE A 52 12.44 -2.56 -6.29
CA PHE A 52 13.14 -3.42 -5.34
C PHE A 52 14.30 -2.64 -4.71
N ALA A 53 14.42 -2.66 -3.38
CA ALA A 53 15.61 -2.19 -2.69
C ALA A 53 16.28 -3.35 -1.93
N GLU A 54 17.61 -3.45 -2.00
CA GLU A 54 18.36 -4.55 -1.34
C GLU A 54 18.14 -4.62 0.19
N THR A 55 17.75 -3.50 0.79
CA THR A 55 17.43 -3.38 2.22
C THR A 55 16.02 -3.85 2.57
N GLU A 56 15.15 -4.06 1.59
CA GLU A 56 13.85 -4.70 1.78
C GLU A 56 14.10 -6.19 2.02
N GLY A 57 14.23 -6.57 3.30
CA GLY A 57 14.56 -7.92 3.73
C GLY A 57 13.54 -8.96 3.23
N PHE A 58 13.77 -9.50 2.04
CA PHE A 58 13.03 -10.64 1.52
C PHE A 58 13.75 -11.92 1.98
N GLN A 59 13.14 -12.64 2.93
CA GLN A 59 13.56 -14.01 3.21
C GLN A 59 13.14 -14.86 2.00
N VAL A 60 14.09 -15.13 1.10
CA VAL A 60 13.94 -16.21 0.12
C VAL A 60 13.81 -17.49 0.95
N GLY A 61 12.62 -18.09 0.97
CA GLY A 61 12.41 -19.40 1.57
C GLY A 61 13.37 -20.39 0.93
N SER A 62 14.33 -20.87 1.71
CA SER A 62 15.18 -22.00 1.35
C SER A 62 14.42 -23.28 1.65
N ASP A 63 14.06 -23.98 0.57
CA ASP A 63 13.44 -25.32 0.47
C ASP A 63 12.03 -25.53 1.05
#